data_AF-A0A658NLS8-F1
#
_entry.id   AF-A0A658NLS8-F1
#
_cell.length_a   1.000
_cell.length_b   1.000
_cell.length_c   1.000
_cell.angle_alpha   90.00
_cell.angle_beta   90.00
_cell.angle_gamma   90.00
#
_symmetry.space_group_name_H-M   'P 1'
#
loop_
_entity.id
_entity.type
_entity.pdbx_description
1 polymer ?
#
loop_
_entity_poly.entity_id
_entity_poly.type
_entity_poly.pdbx_seq_one_letter_code
_entity_poly.pdbx_strand_id
1 'polypeptide(L)' 'NRPLPGKWVAFGEIGLAGEIRPAPRGQERLREAAKLGFTHALIPKANAPKQAIKGIEVIALERVEQAVEQLRNL' A
#
# COMPACT_ATOMS: atom_id res chain seq x y z
N ASN A 1 0.59 20.42 3.39
CA ASN A 1 -0.86 20.69 3.60
C ASN A 1 -1.67 20.42 2.34
N ARG A 2 -1.57 19.21 1.76
CA ARG A 2 -2.40 18.74 0.64
C ARG A 2 -3.10 17.45 1.12
N PRO A 3 -4.44 17.34 1.03
CA PRO A 3 -5.13 16.11 1.38
C PRO A 3 -4.82 15.02 0.35
N LEU A 4 -4.78 13.77 0.78
CA LEU A 4 -4.68 12.64 -0.14
C LEU A 4 -6.03 12.40 -0.85
N PRO A 5 -6.03 11.94 -2.11
CA PRO A 5 -7.25 11.49 -2.77
C PRO A 5 -7.95 10.39 -1.95
N GLY A 6 -9.28 10.34 -2.04
CA GLY A 6 -10.07 9.31 -1.36
C GLY A 6 -9.78 7.89 -1.89
N LYS A 7 -10.21 6.87 -1.14
CA LYS A 7 -10.12 5.44 -1.52
C LYS A 7 -8.69 4.89 -1.65
N TRP A 8 -7.75 5.44 -0.87
CA TRP A 8 -6.41 4.91 -0.67
C TRP A 8 -6.31 4.17 0.67
N VAL A 9 -5.54 3.09 0.70
CA VAL A 9 -5.15 2.38 1.92
C VAL A 9 -3.65 2.17 1.95
N ALA A 10 -3.04 2.18 3.13
CA ALA A 10 -1.66 1.80 3.33
C ALA A 10 -1.54 0.88 4.55
N PHE A 11 -0.68 -0.13 4.47
CA PHE A 11 -0.31 -0.92 5.64
C PHE A 11 1.13 -1.40 5.50
N GLY A 12 1.79 -1.69 6.62
CA GLY A 12 3.20 -2.04 6.67
C GLY A 12 3.80 -1.59 7.99
N GLU A 13 4.98 -2.10 8.29
CA GLU A 13 5.82 -1.60 9.39
C GLU A 13 6.94 -0.74 8.78
N ILE A 14 7.31 0.36 9.44
CA ILE A 14 8.37 1.26 8.98
C ILE A 14 9.51 1.20 9.99
N GLY A 15 10.70 0.87 9.52
CA GLY A 15 11.92 0.99 10.32
C GLY A 15 12.45 2.42 10.30
N LEU A 16 13.26 2.76 11.31
CA LEU A 16 13.82 4.11 11.45
C LEU A 16 14.76 4.50 10.29
N ALA A 17 15.34 3.51 9.59
CA ALA A 17 16.17 3.74 8.41
C ALA A 17 15.34 3.89 7.11
N GLY A 18 14.00 3.91 7.24
CA GLY A 18 13.07 4.13 6.13
C GLY A 18 12.68 2.87 5.37
N GLU A 19 13.15 1.68 5.77
CA GLU A 19 12.73 0.43 5.16
C GLU A 19 11.28 0.07 5.51
N ILE A 20 10.56 -0.48 4.54
CA ILE A 20 9.20 -0.97 4.73
C ILE A 20 9.26 -2.50 4.93
N ARG A 21 8.73 -2.94 6.07
CA ARG A 21 8.72 -4.34 6.51
C ARG A 21 7.33 -4.96 6.31
N PRO A 22 7.26 -6.29 6.06
CA PRO A 22 6.00 -6.96 5.77
C PRO A 22 5.04 -6.91 6.96
N ALA A 23 3.77 -6.65 6.66
CA ALA A 23 2.69 -6.79 7.63
C ALA A 23 2.13 -8.22 7.62
N PRO A 24 1.69 -8.75 8.78
CA PRO A 24 1.04 -10.04 8.84
C PRO A 24 -0.27 -10.04 8.03
N ARG A 25 -0.51 -11.16 7.32
CA ARG A 25 -1.75 -11.41 6.56
C ARG A 25 -2.07 -10.35 5.50
N GLY A 26 -1.04 -9.85 4.81
CA GLY A 26 -1.22 -8.77 3.82
C GLY A 26 -2.14 -9.13 2.65
N GLN A 27 -2.20 -10.41 2.26
CA GLN A 27 -3.11 -10.85 1.19
C GLN A 27 -4.57 -10.72 1.61
N GLU A 28 -4.93 -11.15 2.83
CA GLU A 28 -6.29 -10.99 3.34
C GLU A 28 -6.64 -9.50 3.53
N ARG A 29 -5.70 -8.69 4.02
CA ARG A 29 -5.89 -7.24 4.15
C ARG A 29 -6.18 -6.56 2.80
N LEU A 30 -5.46 -6.91 1.74
CA LEU A 30 -5.70 -6.38 0.40
C LEU A 30 -7.08 -6.78 -0.13
N ARG A 31 -7.48 -8.05 0.04
CA ARG A 31 -8.81 -8.52 -0.40
C ARG A 31 -9.93 -7.80 0.34
N GLU A 32 -9.75 -7.57 1.63
CA GLU A 32 -10.74 -6.84 2.42
C GLU A 32 -10.79 -5.36 2.04
N ALA A 33 -9.64 -4.73 1.80
CA ALA A 33 -9.59 -3.36 1.30
C ALA A 33 -10.34 -3.21 -0.04
N ALA A 34 -10.15 -4.14 -0.97
CA ALA A 34 -10.88 -4.14 -2.23
C ALA A 34 -12.41 -4.25 -2.03
N LYS A 35 -12.86 -5.13 -1.12
CA LYS A 35 -14.30 -5.28 -0.79
C LYS A 35 -14.89 -4.01 -0.18
N LEU A 36 -14.12 -3.31 0.66
CA LEU A 36 -14.52 -2.05 1.28
C LEU A 36 -14.49 -0.86 0.31
N GLY A 37 -14.09 -1.07 -0.95
CA GLY A 37 -14.11 -0.05 -2.00
C GLY A 37 -12.86 0.82 -2.06
N PHE A 38 -11.76 0.41 -1.43
CA PHE A 38 -10.45 1.01 -1.68
C PHE A 38 -9.97 0.62 -3.08
N THR A 39 -9.41 1.60 -3.78
CA THR A 39 -9.01 1.47 -5.19
C THR A 39 -7.50 1.48 -5.36
N HIS A 40 -6.75 1.95 -4.36
CA HIS A 40 -5.29 1.99 -4.37
C HIS A 40 -4.75 1.53 -3.02
N ALA A 41 -3.71 0.70 -3.03
CA ALA A 41 -3.04 0.20 -1.84
C ALA A 41 -1.52 0.39 -1.92
N LEU A 42 -0.95 1.11 -0.95
CA LEU A 42 0.49 1.15 -0.72
C LEU A 42 0.88 0.05 0.27
N ILE A 43 1.75 -0.87 -0.13
CA ILE A 43 2.10 -2.04 0.69
C ILE A 43 3.61 -2.36 0.66
N PRO A 44 4.11 -3.17 1.62
CA PRO A 44 5.47 -3.69 1.54
C PRO A 44 5.61 -4.60 0.33
N LYS A 45 6.74 -4.54 -0.38
CA LYS A 45 7.03 -5.41 -1.53
C LYS A 45 6.93 -6.90 -1.19
N ALA A 46 7.30 -7.27 0.03
CA ALA A 46 7.16 -8.64 0.52
C ALA A 46 5.70 -9.12 0.67
N ASN A 47 4.73 -8.20 0.73
CA ASN A 47 3.29 -8.53 0.73
C ASN A 47 2.67 -8.51 -0.68
N ALA A 48 3.44 -8.25 -1.75
CA ALA A 48 2.92 -8.17 -3.10
C ALA A 48 2.16 -9.45 -3.49
N PRO A 49 0.92 -9.35 -4.01
CA PRO A 49 0.17 -10.51 -4.43
C PRO A 49 0.77 -11.11 -5.71
N LYS A 50 0.74 -12.44 -5.83
CA LYS A 50 1.17 -13.13 -7.06
C LYS A 50 0.25 -12.87 -8.25
N GLN A 51 -1.02 -12.53 -7.97
CA GLN A 51 -2.05 -12.25 -8.97
C GLN A 51 -2.71 -10.92 -8.63
N ALA A 52 -3.13 -10.19 -9.65
CA ALA A 52 -3.88 -8.95 -9.45
C ALA A 52 -5.16 -9.20 -8.65
N ILE A 53 -5.46 -8.29 -7.72
CA ILE A 53 -6.70 -8.32 -6.95
C ILE A 53 -7.68 -7.38 -7.63
N LYS A 54 -8.81 -7.91 -8.10
CA LYS A 54 -9.81 -7.12 -8.83
C LYS A 54 -10.30 -5.94 -7.98
N GLY A 55 -10.31 -4.75 -8.59
CA GLY A 55 -10.87 -3.54 -7.98
C GLY A 55 -9.90 -2.75 -7.11
N ILE A 56 -8.66 -3.20 -6.93
CA ILE A 56 -7.63 -2.45 -6.20
C ILE A 56 -6.30 -2.49 -6.95
N GLU A 57 -5.72 -1.33 -7.21
CA GLU A 57 -4.35 -1.18 -7.68
C GLU A 57 -3.39 -1.36 -6.50
N VAL A 58 -2.42 -2.26 -6.66
CA VAL A 58 -1.46 -2.58 -5.60
C VAL A 58 -0.09 -2.01 -5.97
N ILE A 59 0.38 -1.08 -5.15
CA ILE A 59 1.65 -0.40 -5.32
C ILE A 59 2.58 -0.93 -4.22
N ALA A 60 3.55 -1.74 -4.63
CA ALA A 60 4.42 -2.46 -3.73
C ALA A 60 5.79 -1.76 -3.60
N LEU A 61 6.18 -1.43 -2.38
CA LEU A 61 7.30 -0.53 -2.08
C LEU A 61 8.30 -1.16 -1.11
N GLU A 62 9.56 -0.76 -1.19
CA GLU A 62 10.64 -1.20 -0.28
C GLU A 62 11.00 -0.13 0.75
N ARG A 63 10.73 1.15 0.44
CA ARG A 63 11.10 2.27 1.29
C ARG A 63 10.01 3.34 1.38
N VAL A 64 9.96 4.03 2.52
CA VAL A 64 8.95 5.05 2.82
C VAL A 64 9.07 6.28 1.90
N GLU A 65 10.26 6.62 1.44
CA GLU A 65 10.45 7.77 0.55
C GLU A 65 9.74 7.56 -0.79
N GLN A 66 9.70 6.31 -1.29
CA GLN A 66 8.95 5.96 -2.50
C GLN A 66 7.45 6.18 -2.31
N ALA A 67 6.90 5.87 -1.12
CA ALA A 67 5.50 6.10 -0.80
C ALA A 67 5.18 7.60 -0.81
N VAL A 68 6.05 8.41 -0.19
CA VAL A 68 5.90 9.86 -0.14
C VAL A 68 6.00 10.48 -1.55
N GLU A 69 6.94 10.03 -2.37
CA GLU A 69 7.09 10.50 -3.75
C GLU A 69 5.85 10.16 -4.60
N GLN A 70 5.38 8.91 -4.53
CA GLN A 70 4.15 8.49 -5.21
C GLN A 70 2.96 9.41 -4.85
N LEU A 71 2.76 9.68 -3.56
CA LEU A 71 1.65 10.50 -3.09
C LEU A 71 1.81 12.00 -3.40
N ARG A 72 3.05 12.51 -3.53
CA ARG A 72 3.30 13.91 -3.90
C ARG A 72 3.00 14.20 -5.37
N ASN A 73 3.10 13.19 -6.22
CA ASN A 73 2.84 13.29 -7.66
C ASN A 73 1.36 13.13 -8.02
N LEU A 74 0.49 12.92 -7.02
CA LEU A 74 -0.98 12.98 -7.14
C LEU A 74 -1.49 14.42 -6.99
#